data_AF-A0A645C9A7-F1
#
_entry.id   AF-A0A645C9A7-F1
#
_cell.length_a   1.000
_cell.length_b   1.000
_cell.length_c   1.000
_cell.angle_alpha   90.00
_cell.angle_beta   90.00
_cell.angle_gamma   90.00
#
_symmetry.space_group_name_H-M   'P 1'
#
loop_
_entity.id
_entity.type
_entity.pdbx_description
1 polymer ?
#
loop_
_entity_poly.entity_id
_entity_poly.type
_entity_poly.pdbx_seq_one_letter_code
_entity_poly.pdbx_strand_id
1 'polypeptide(L)' 'MKEKGRISNNEYQHLNNCSRNTASNDLSEMVKKHLIISSGQKGAGAFYTLNGISVG' A
#
# COMPACT_ATOMS: atom_id res chain seq x y z
N MET A 1 -11.19 2.80 16.79
CA MET A 1 -10.72 1.61 16.03
C MET A 1 -10.38 2.06 14.62
N LYS A 2 -9.12 1.99 14.18
CA LYS A 2 -8.77 2.13 12.76
C LYS A 2 -7.93 0.91 12.37
N GLU A 3 -8.47 0.14 11.43
CA GLU A 3 -7.95 -1.13 10.92
C GLU A 3 -6.45 -1.04 10.59
N LYS A 4 -5.60 -1.65 11.43
CA LYS A 4 -4.15 -1.74 11.23
C LYS A 4 -3.78 -2.77 10.15
N GLY A 5 -4.30 -2.56 8.94
CA GLY A 5 -4.10 -3.51 7.85
C GLY A 5 -4.30 -2.94 6.45
N ARG A 6 -4.71 -1.67 6.30
CA ARG A 6 -4.87 -1.01 5.01
C ARG A 6 -4.12 0.32 4.95
N ILE A 7 -3.53 0.62 3.80
CA ILE A 7 -2.84 1.88 3.51
C ILE A 7 -3.23 2.37 2.12
N SER A 8 -3.61 3.63 2.00
CA SER A 8 -3.79 4.30 0.70
C SER A 8 -2.50 4.97 0.24
N ASN A 9 -2.42 5.32 -1.05
CA ASN A 9 -1.29 6.08 -1.57
C ASN A 9 -1.09 7.41 -0.81
N ASN A 10 -2.19 8.10 -0.45
CA ASN A 10 -2.09 9.35 0.28
C ASN A 10 -1.51 9.17 1.69
N GLU A 11 -1.96 8.13 2.40
CA GLU A 11 -1.38 7.80 3.71
C GLU A 11 0.11 7.45 3.60
N TYR A 12 0.50 6.69 2.58
CA TYR A 12 1.92 6.39 2.32
C TYR A 12 2.75 7.65 2.08
N GLN A 13 2.23 8.59 1.28
CA GLN A 13 2.88 9.89 1.02
C GLN A 13 3.11 10.67 2.31
N HIS A 14 2.08 10.76 3.17
CA HIS A 14 2.19 11.48 4.44
C HIS A 14 3.16 10.81 5.42
N LEU A 15 3.19 9.47 5.46
CA LEU A 15 4.08 8.71 6.35
C LEU A 15 5.54 8.78 5.92
N ASN A 16 5.81 8.76 4.60
CA ASN A 16 7.17 8.76 4.05
C ASN A 16 7.62 10.14 3.54
N ASN A 17 6.77 11.17 3.69
CA ASN A 17 6.97 12.53 3.20
C ASN A 17 7.46 12.56 1.74
N CYS A 18 6.79 11.80 0.87
CA CYS A 18 7.17 11.61 -0.52
C CYS A 18 6.09 12.06 -1.50
N SER A 19 6.47 12.27 -2.77
CA SER A 19 5.52 12.64 -3.80
C SER A 19 4.56 11.49 -4.15
N ARG A 20 3.40 11.82 -4.71
CA ARG A 20 2.43 10.83 -5.22
C ARG A 20 3.05 9.82 -6.17
N ASN A 21 3.94 10.27 -7.05
CA ASN A 21 4.61 9.40 -8.02
C ASN A 21 5.59 8.45 -7.32
N THR A 22 6.38 8.95 -6.37
CA THR A 22 7.28 8.14 -5.54
C THR A 22 6.50 7.07 -4.79
N ALA A 23 5.45 7.46 -4.07
CA ALA A 23 4.58 6.55 -3.34
C ALA A 23 3.95 5.49 -4.26
N SER A 24 3.48 5.89 -5.45
CA SER A 24 2.91 4.94 -6.41
C SER A 24 3.92 3.93 -6.93
N ASN A 25 5.16 4.36 -7.17
CA ASN A 25 6.24 3.48 -7.60
C ASN A 25 6.64 2.51 -6.49
N ASP A 26 6.87 3.01 -5.27
CA ASP A 26 7.21 2.20 -4.10
C ASP A 26 6.14 1.14 -3.82
N LEU A 27 4.86 1.55 -3.74
CA LEU A 27 3.76 0.61 -3.49
C LEU A 27 3.66 -0.43 -4.61
N SER A 28 3.91 -0.05 -5.87
CA SER A 28 3.96 -0.99 -7.00
C SER A 28 5.10 -1.99 -6.86
N GLU A 29 6.28 -1.56 -6.43
CA GLU A 29 7.39 -2.47 -6.11
C GLU A 29 7.07 -3.41 -4.95
N MET A 30 6.43 -2.92 -3.89
CA MET A 30 6.02 -3.74 -2.76
C MET A 30 4.98 -4.80 -3.16
N VAL A 31 4.06 -4.45 -4.07
CA VAL A 31 3.12 -5.42 -4.67
C VAL A 31 3.87 -6.48 -5.48
N LYS A 32 4.84 -6.07 -6.33
CA LYS A 32 5.68 -7.01 -7.09
C LYS A 32 6.50 -7.93 -6.19
N LYS A 33 6.94 -7.42 -5.03
CA LYS A 33 7.66 -8.20 -4.01
C LYS A 33 6.73 -9.03 -3.12
N HIS A 34 5.43 -9.03 -3.39
CA HIS A 34 4.41 -9.72 -2.60
C HIS A 34 4.42 -9.34 -1.10
N LEU A 35 4.87 -8.12 -0.77
CA LEU A 35 4.85 -7.59 0.60
C LEU A 35 3.47 -7.02 0.97
N ILE A 36 2.79 -6.46 -0.02
CA ILE A 36 1.45 -5.90 0.11
C ILE A 36 0.58 -6.35 -1.07
N ILE A 37 -0.74 -6.35 -0.86
CA ILE A 37 -1.73 -6.73 -1.86
C ILE A 37 -2.55 -5.49 -2.19
N SER A 38 -2.68 -5.16 -3.48
CA SER A 38 -3.57 -4.08 -3.91
C SER A 38 -5.04 -4.52 -3.82
N SER A 39 -5.95 -3.62 -3.50
CA SER A 39 -7.39 -3.90 -3.46
C SER A 39 -8.04 -4.23 -4.82
N GLY A 40 -7.27 -4.22 -5.91
CA GLY A 40 -7.76 -4.41 -7.28
C GLY A 40 -8.45 -3.17 -7.87
N GLN A 41 -8.72 -2.15 -7.05
CA GLN A 41 -9.33 -0.89 -7.49
C GLN A 41 -8.24 0.10 -7.94
N LYS A 42 -8.49 0.82 -9.03
CA LYS A 42 -7.64 1.91 -9.52
C LYS A 42 -8.32 3.25 -9.27
N GLY A 43 -7.56 4.27 -8.84
CA GLY A 43 -8.06 5.63 -8.63
C GLY A 43 -8.56 5.89 -7.20
N ALA A 44 -9.61 6.70 -7.06
CA ALA A 44 -10.18 7.02 -5.76
C ALA A 44 -10.71 5.76 -5.08
N GLY A 45 -10.30 5.53 -3.84
CA GLY A 45 -10.64 4.31 -3.08
C GLY A 45 -9.67 3.14 -3.26
N ALA A 46 -8.60 3.28 -4.04
CA ALA A 46 -7.53 2.30 -4.07
C ALA A 46 -6.80 2.24 -2.71
N PHE A 47 -6.61 1.02 -2.19
CA PHE A 47 -5.87 0.76 -0.96
C PHE A 47 -5.04 -0.51 -1.09
N TYR A 48 -4.09 -0.68 -0.20
CA TYR A 48 -3.18 -1.82 -0.13
C TYR A 48 -3.25 -2.44 1.25
N THR A 49 -3.15 -3.77 1.34
CA THR A 49 -3.13 -4.50 2.60
C THR A 49 -1.81 -5.24 2.79
N LEU A 50 -1.37 -5.41 4.03
CA LEU A 50 -0.17 -6.20 4.31
C LEU A 50 -0.40 -7.65 3.88
N ASN A 51 0.51 -8.21 3.09
CA ASN A 51 0.48 -9.65 2.83
C ASN A 51 0.89 -10.34 4.13
N GLY A 52 -0.06 -10.95 4.82
CA GLY A 52 0.20 -11.71 6.05
C GLY A 52 1.00 -12.94 5.70
N ILE A 53 2.33 -12.81 5.65
CA ILE A 53 3.22 -13.97 5.53
C ILE A 53 3.09 -14.73 6.85
N SER A 54 2.19 -15.72 6.88
CA SER A 54 2.24 -16.78 7.88
C SER A 54 3.47 -17.59 7.55
N VAL A 55 4.58 -17.32 8.23
CA VAL A 55 5.72 -18.23 8.25
C VAL A 55 5.22 -19.54 8.88
N GLY A 56 5.08 -20.57 8.04
CA GLY A 56 4.82 -21.95 8.46
C GLY A 56 6.09 -22.65 8.87
#